data_AF-A0A7C3QK20-F1
#
_entry.id   AF-A0A7C3QK20-F1
#
_cell.length_a   1.000
_cell.length_b   1.000
_cell.length_c   1.000
_cell.angle_alpha   90.00
_cell.angle_beta   90.00
_cell.angle_gamma   90.00
#
_symmetry.space_group_name_H-M   'P 1'
#
loop_
_entity.id
_entity.type
_entity.pdbx_description
1 polymer ?
#
loop_
_entity_poly.entity_id
_entity_poly.type
_entity_poly.pdbx_seq_one_letter_code
_entity_poly.pdbx_strand_id
1 'polypeptide(L)' 'MTVWKGAGKERIDVESPNPGKRDGQLHFQDNDNNKYLYDFGTKTFKGMSKTLQKKMESTPGFLEGIQKALKVLGEDGK' A
#
# COMPACT_ATOMS: atom_id res chain seq x y z
N MET A 1 -7.04 -5.57 6.37
CA MET A 1 -5.99 -5.93 7.36
C MET A 1 -4.86 -4.94 7.26
N THR A 2 -4.22 -4.57 8.36
CA THR A 2 -3.01 -3.73 8.31
C THR A 2 -1.78 -4.61 8.19
N VAL A 3 -0.92 -4.38 7.20
CA VAL A 3 0.31 -5.18 6.96
C VAL A 3 1.60 -4.45 7.36
N TRP A 4 1.52 -3.13 7.55
CA TRP A 4 2.62 -2.31 8.05
C TRP A 4 2.09 -1.09 8.79
N LYS A 5 2.83 -0.66 9.81
CA LYS A 5 2.60 0.58 10.57
C LYS A 5 3.94 1.30 10.71
N GLY A 6 3.96 2.61 10.48
CA GLY A 6 5.14 3.43 10.72
C GLY A 6 5.19 3.98 12.14
N ALA A 7 5.99 5.03 12.33
CA ALA A 7 6.19 5.66 13.63
C ALA A 7 4.98 6.48 14.11
N GLY A 8 4.17 6.99 13.17
CA GLY A 8 2.95 7.74 13.47
C GLY A 8 1.64 7.00 13.15
N LYS A 9 0.72 7.72 12.52
CA LYS A 9 -0.57 7.19 12.01
C LYS A 9 -0.44 6.49 10.66
N GLU A 10 0.72 6.62 10.05
CA GLU A 10 1.02 6.06 8.74
C GLU A 10 0.97 4.53 8.75
N ARG A 11 0.34 3.95 7.74
CA ARG A 11 0.11 2.50 7.68
C ARG A 11 -0.26 2.04 6.28
N ILE A 12 -0.01 0.76 6.02
CA ILE A 12 -0.48 0.07 4.83
C ILE A 12 -1.58 -0.90 5.22
N ASP A 13 -2.74 -0.72 4.61
CA ASP A 13 -3.93 -1.54 4.76
C ASP A 13 -4.23 -2.29 3.47
N VAL A 14 -4.59 -3.56 3.60
CA VAL A 14 -4.96 -4.46 2.52
C VAL A 14 -6.42 -4.83 2.66
N GLU A 15 -7.16 -4.75 1.57
CA GLU A 15 -8.52 -5.23 1.49
C GLU A 15 -8.58 -6.43 0.56
N SER A 16 -9.01 -7.57 1.11
CA SER A 16 -9.10 -8.82 0.36
C SER A 16 -10.07 -8.69 -0.83
N PRO A 17 -9.79 -9.39 -1.94
CA PRO A 17 -10.69 -9.45 -3.08
C PRO A 17 -12.02 -10.07 -2.69
N ASN A 18 -13.08 -9.61 -3.34
CA ASN A 18 -14.40 -10.20 -3.30
C ASN A 18 -14.73 -10.73 -4.71
N PRO A 19 -14.54 -12.04 -4.96
CA PRO A 19 -14.67 -12.63 -6.30
C PRO A 19 -15.97 -12.23 -6.99
N GLY A 20 -15.87 -11.68 -8.20
CA GLY A 20 -17.01 -11.22 -8.99
C GLY A 20 -17.60 -9.87 -8.58
N LYS A 21 -17.03 -9.17 -7.59
CA LYS A 21 -17.47 -7.83 -7.14
C LYS A 21 -16.36 -6.80 -7.06
N ARG A 22 -15.19 -7.17 -6.52
CA ARG A 22 -14.11 -6.21 -6.26
C ARG A 22 -12.76 -6.90 -6.20
N ASP A 23 -11.78 -6.35 -6.91
CA ASP A 23 -10.39 -6.79 -6.80
C ASP A 23 -9.80 -6.43 -5.44
N GLY A 24 -8.69 -7.09 -5.11
CA GLY A 24 -7.90 -6.77 -3.93
C GLY A 24 -7.38 -5.34 -3.99
N GLN A 25 -7.36 -4.65 -2.85
CA GLN A 25 -6.90 -3.27 -2.78
C GLN A 25 -5.81 -3.10 -1.74
N LEU A 26 -4.86 -2.24 -2.03
CA LEU A 26 -3.79 -1.84 -1.12
C LEU A 26 -3.88 -0.33 -0.93
N HIS A 27 -4.06 0.08 0.31
CA HIS A 27 -4.17 1.47 0.73
C HIS A 27 -2.97 1.85 1.59
N PHE A 28 -2.43 3.04 1.35
CA PHE A 28 -1.54 3.71 2.28
C PHE A 28 -2.26 4.91 2.87
N GLN A 29 -2.18 5.06 4.19
CA GLN A 29 -2.56 6.28 4.87
C GLN A 29 -1.30 6.94 5.43
N ASP A 30 -1.14 8.25 5.26
CA ASP A 30 -0.04 9.01 5.86
C ASP A 30 -0.40 9.57 7.26
N ASN A 31 0.55 10.31 7.85
CA ASN A 31 0.37 10.91 9.17
C ASN A 31 -0.68 12.03 9.21
N ASP A 32 -0.98 12.64 8.07
CA ASP A 32 -1.96 13.70 7.89
C ASP A 32 -3.37 13.14 7.58
N ASN A 33 -3.52 11.81 7.56
CA ASN A 33 -4.73 11.06 7.19
C ASN A 33 -5.10 11.14 5.70
N ASN A 34 -4.19 11.55 4.82
CA ASN A 34 -4.40 11.37 3.38
C ASN A 34 -4.35 9.89 3.05
N LYS A 35 -5.22 9.45 2.15
CA LYS A 35 -5.34 8.05 1.73
C LYS A 35 -4.96 7.93 0.27
N TYR A 36 -4.12 6.95 -0.03
CA TYR A 36 -3.63 6.69 -1.37
C TYR A 36 -3.90 5.22 -1.72
N LEU A 37 -4.51 4.99 -2.88
CA LEU A 37 -4.75 3.65 -3.42
C LEU A 37 -3.58 3.23 -4.31
N TYR A 38 -3.09 2.02 -4.11
CA TYR A 38 -2.03 1.45 -4.93
C TYR A 38 -2.57 1.06 -6.31
N ASP A 39 -1.84 1.46 -7.34
CA ASP A 39 -2.04 1.03 -8.71
C ASP A 39 -1.05 -0.11 -8.99
N PHE A 40 -1.58 -1.32 -9.18
CA PHE A 40 -0.78 -2.51 -9.48
C PHE A 40 -0.11 -2.44 -10.86
N GLY A 41 -0.70 -1.71 -11.82
CA GLY A 41 -0.16 -1.55 -13.16
C GLY A 41 1.05 -0.61 -13.19
N THR A 42 0.99 0.51 -12.46
CA THR A 42 2.13 1.44 -12.37
C THR A 42 3.05 1.16 -11.17
N LYS A 43 2.67 0.23 -10.28
CA LYS A 43 3.37 -0.09 -9.03
C LYS A 43 3.57 1.14 -8.12
N THR A 44 2.63 2.08 -8.14
CA THR A 44 2.69 3.33 -7.38
C THR A 44 1.37 3.68 -6.70
N PHE A 45 1.42 4.56 -5.71
CA PHE A 45 0.22 5.08 -5.05
C PHE A 45 -0.38 6.26 -5.82
N LYS A 46 -1.66 6.16 -6.21
CA LYS A 46 -2.38 7.22 -6.92
C LYS A 46 -2.49 8.48 -6.06
N GLY A 47 -2.13 9.62 -6.65
CA GLY A 47 -2.17 10.93 -5.99
C GLY A 47 -1.02 11.19 -5.01
N MET A 48 -0.12 10.22 -4.80
CA MET A 48 1.06 10.42 -3.96
C MET A 48 2.11 11.23 -4.73
N SER A 49 2.67 12.27 -4.10
CA SER A 49 3.78 13.02 -4.70
C SER A 49 5.05 12.17 -4.77
N LYS A 50 5.88 12.39 -5.80
CA LYS A 50 7.15 11.64 -5.97
C LYS A 50 8.08 11.79 -4.76
N THR A 51 8.08 12.95 -4.11
CA THR A 51 8.88 13.22 -2.91
C THR A 51 8.39 12.40 -1.72
N LEU A 52 7.08 12.34 -1.49
CA LEU A 52 6.50 11.51 -0.44
C LEU A 52 6.76 10.03 -0.71
N GLN A 53 6.59 9.58 -1.96
CA GLN A 53 6.86 8.20 -2.35
C GLN A 53 8.30 7.79 -2.02
N LYS A 54 9.30 8.56 -2.46
CA LYS A 54 10.71 8.28 -2.16
C LYS A 54 11.01 8.27 -0.65
N LYS A 55 10.41 9.19 0.10
CA LYS A 55 10.53 9.24 1.56
C LYS A 55 9.98 7.95 2.19
N MET A 56 8.81 7.48 1.73
CA MET A 56 8.21 6.26 2.25
C MET A 56 8.98 5.02 1.85
N GLU A 57 9.47 4.93 0.61
CA GLU A 57 10.32 3.82 0.15
C GLU A 57 11.62 3.71 0.96
N SER A 58 12.12 4.83 1.48
CA SER A 58 13.27 4.88 2.39
C SER A 58 12.93 4.58 3.85
N THR A 59 11.64 4.46 4.18
CA THR A 59 11.17 4.20 5.55
C THR A 59 11.25 2.69 5.85
N PRO A 60 11.87 2.28 6.98
CA PRO A 60 12.00 0.88 7.32
C PRO A 60 10.68 0.11 7.32
N GLY A 61 10.68 -1.04 6.64
CA GLY A 61 9.54 -1.94 6.55
C GLY A 61 8.41 -1.49 5.63
N PHE A 62 8.44 -0.27 5.07
CA PHE A 62 7.37 0.19 4.17
C PHE A 62 7.30 -0.66 2.91
N LEU A 63 8.44 -0.87 2.24
CA LEU A 63 8.54 -1.75 1.06
C LEU A 63 8.16 -3.19 1.40
N GLU A 64 8.60 -3.70 2.55
CA GLU A 64 8.22 -5.04 3.02
C GLU A 64 6.71 -5.15 3.28
N GLY A 65 6.09 -4.07 3.76
CA GLY A 65 4.64 -3.95 3.91
C GLY A 65 3.91 -4.06 2.58
N ILE A 66 4.42 -3.39 1.54
CA ILE A 66 3.88 -3.53 0.17
C ILE A 66 4.04 -4.98 -0.30
N GLN A 67 5.21 -5.60 -0.15
CA GLN A 67 5.42 -7.00 -0.55
C GLN A 67 4.48 -7.97 0.18
N LYS A 68 4.30 -7.81 1.50
CA LYS A 68 3.31 -8.57 2.28
C LYS A 68 1.90 -8.40 1.73
N ALA A 69 1.52 -7.17 1.36
CA ALA A 69 0.23 -6.90 0.75
C ALA A 69 0.06 -7.60 -0.59
N LEU A 70 1.05 -7.49 -1.49
CA LEU A 70 1.01 -8.15 -2.80
C LEU A 70 0.86 -9.66 -2.65
N LYS A 71 1.59 -10.27 -1.70
CA LYS A 71 1.48 -11.69 -1.39
C LYS A 71 0.09 -12.09 -0.88
N VAL A 72 -0.52 -11.29 0.00
CA VAL A 72 -1.89 -11.52 0.48
C VAL A 72 -2.91 -11.43 -0.66
N LEU A 73 -2.67 -10.53 -1.63
CA LEU A 73 -3.55 -10.32 -2.77
C LEU A 73 -3.31 -11.31 -3.93
N GLY A 74 -2.23 -12.11 -3.88
CA GLY A 74 -1.82 -12.98 -4.98
C GLY A 74 -1.18 -12.22 -6.15
N GLU A 75 -0.73 -11.00 -5.94
CA GLU A 75 -0.14 -10.10 -6.94
C GLU A 75 1.42 -10.08 -6.88
N ASP A 76 2.03 -10.90 -6.01
CA ASP A 76 3.49 -11.01 -5.78
C ASP A 76 4.29 -11.58 -6.98
N GLY A 77 3.60 -12.11 -8.00
CA GLY A 77 4.23 -12.77 -9.15
C GLY A 77 3.71 -12.34 -10.52
N LYS A 78 3.00 -11.20 -10.60
CA LYS A 78 2.48 -10.62 -11.85
C LYS A 78 3.35 -9.49 -12.41
#